data_AF-A0A927V896-F1
#
_entry.id   AF-A0A927V896-F1
#
_cell.length_a   1.000
_cell.length_b   1.000
_cell.length_c   1.000
_cell.angle_alpha   90.00
_cell.angle_beta   90.00
_cell.angle_gamma   90.00
#
_symmetry.space_group_name_H-M   'P 1'
#
loop_
_entity.id
_entity.type
_entity.pdbx_description
1 polymer ?
#
loop_
_entity_poly.entity_id
_entity_poly.type
_entity_poly.pdbx_seq_one_letter_code
_entity_poly.pdbx_strand_id
1 'polypeptide(L)'
;MQEVYGKVSEKTLEPVPSAGVRLATHSDVTDILALVLFLYLTVTVWLKEREQNMLLLLRTAKNGRVRLALCKLAVLVVSCVGAGVLLYGSNLVVAGIRYDLGDMSRPLASVFEYGHTLWEITVGEFLVIGMLFKILSYVFIMLLLSVICLCVHSSIAAFAGIIAVGAAGCLMYYNIPALSVWASLKYLNPFAVLKTEMLFEGFEGLDFFGYPIDQRLCIVVLFVVGYVAFSIIAVRLFIDYIIKGKRRLPRFFERIKGFVAALRRKLERHTSVLLHELHRILVCHGVLVVIAIAAVLIISDTRPEPVRYYSEKFYYMAQYLKKLEGPVTDEKRAFIEAEEARVERPANDTEDAQKDALRLIRERLEYLDANEGAYFIYDTPHNELTAEYSNNSDFLQAVYVMIFLVLCMPCFFAPDLQNGMYRIVEVTAKGRRSLKRLRYTLGCVLTVSFVVFLYLSKFLQLMISHEVKTEVFEYPVNSIPHLEALGAGMSVGGYYVVIHLLRLVAAVMGMLLIYRLSRWIKSPSYTMFAGIIVLMFPLLVALYSRGLIYAAYPHSMFAGNLFIQERIAAIVGVVAWVLFFVLEGIAMAVIGRRKR
;
A
#
# COMPACT_ATOMS: atom_id res chain seq x y z
N MET A 1 43.74 26.38 -2.16
CA MET A 1 43.15 25.02 -2.22
C MET A 1 44.14 23.92 -1.80
N GLN A 2 45.44 23.99 -2.14
CA GLN A 2 46.39 22.90 -1.81
C GLN A 2 46.67 22.69 -0.31
N GLU A 3 46.60 23.71 0.55
CA GLU A 3 46.82 23.54 2.01
C GLU A 3 45.67 22.81 2.74
N VAL A 4 44.44 22.85 2.20
CA VAL A 4 43.27 22.22 2.83
C VAL A 4 43.20 20.73 2.53
N TYR A 5 43.63 20.33 1.32
CA TYR A 5 43.64 18.92 0.90
C TYR A 5 44.93 18.17 1.29
N GLY A 6 45.97 18.85 1.79
CA GLY A 6 47.22 18.20 2.23
C GLY A 6 47.08 17.26 3.43
N LYS A 7 45.94 17.29 4.13
CA LYS A 7 45.58 16.34 5.22
C LYS A 7 44.76 15.14 4.74
N VAL A 8 44.36 15.10 3.47
CA VAL A 8 43.56 14.00 2.92
C VAL A 8 44.53 12.91 2.47
N SER A 9 44.59 11.82 3.24
CA SER A 9 45.35 10.63 2.86
C SER A 9 44.78 10.08 1.54
N GLU A 10 45.64 9.96 0.53
CA GLU A 10 45.30 9.39 -0.77
C GLU A 10 44.94 7.91 -0.59
N LYS A 11 43.64 7.58 -0.66
CA LYS A 11 43.15 6.19 -0.60
C LYS A 11 42.96 5.67 -2.02
N THR A 12 43.74 4.66 -2.40
CA THR A 12 43.53 3.92 -3.65
C THR A 12 42.27 3.08 -3.53
N LEU A 13 41.27 3.36 -4.37
CA LEU A 13 40.01 2.61 -4.43
C LEU A 13 40.13 1.54 -5.52
N GLU A 14 40.04 0.26 -5.15
CA GLU A 14 39.92 -0.82 -6.13
C GLU A 14 38.46 -1.00 -6.56
N PRO A 15 38.14 -0.97 -7.86
CA PRO A 15 36.78 -1.16 -8.34
C PRO A 15 36.37 -2.64 -8.20
N VAL A 16 35.58 -2.93 -7.18
CA VAL A 16 35.06 -4.28 -6.86
C VAL A 16 33.53 -4.26 -6.95
N PRO A 17 32.86 -5.33 -7.42
CA PRO A 17 31.41 -5.41 -7.47
C PRO A 17 30.75 -5.04 -6.13
N SER A 18 29.83 -4.08 -6.19
CA SER A 18 29.10 -3.50 -5.04
C SER A 18 27.73 -4.14 -4.80
N ALA A 19 27.27 -4.98 -5.74
CA ALA A 19 25.91 -5.52 -5.74
C ALA A 19 25.61 -6.41 -4.52
N GLY A 20 26.59 -7.18 -4.03
CA GLY A 20 26.42 -8.02 -2.84
C GLY A 20 26.18 -7.21 -1.57
N VAL A 21 27.00 -6.18 -1.33
CA VAL A 21 26.84 -5.27 -0.18
C VAL A 21 25.50 -4.54 -0.25
N ARG A 22 25.10 -4.10 -1.45
CA ARG A 22 23.82 -3.44 -1.67
C ARG A 22 22.63 -4.35 -1.34
N LEU A 23 22.61 -5.57 -1.84
CA LEU A 23 21.50 -6.50 -1.59
C LEU A 23 21.40 -6.89 -0.10
N ALA A 24 22.54 -6.94 0.60
CA ALA A 24 22.57 -7.25 2.01
C ALA A 24 21.89 -6.17 2.87
N THR A 25 22.00 -4.89 2.48
CA THR A 25 21.49 -3.76 3.26
C THR A 25 20.18 -3.18 2.74
N HIS A 26 19.96 -3.19 1.42
CA HIS A 26 18.78 -2.63 0.77
C HIS A 26 17.79 -3.73 0.37
N SER A 27 16.73 -3.91 1.17
CA SER A 27 15.60 -4.77 0.79
C SER A 27 14.28 -4.26 1.36
N ASP A 28 13.52 -3.56 0.52
CA ASP A 28 12.15 -3.11 0.85
C ASP A 28 11.22 -4.28 1.16
N VAL A 29 11.39 -5.43 0.48
CA VAL A 29 10.58 -6.63 0.70
C VAL A 29 10.77 -7.17 2.11
N THR A 30 12.02 -7.23 2.57
CA THR A 30 12.35 -7.70 3.92
C THR A 30 11.78 -6.76 4.97
N ASP A 31 11.81 -5.45 4.72
CA ASP A 31 11.19 -4.45 5.60
C ASP A 31 9.68 -4.60 5.70
N ILE A 32 8.99 -4.79 4.57
CA ILE A 32 7.54 -5.01 4.57
C ILE A 32 7.18 -6.30 5.30
N LEU A 33 7.93 -7.38 5.09
CA LEU A 33 7.77 -8.64 5.81
C LEU A 33 7.98 -8.48 7.32
N ALA A 34 9.03 -7.76 7.73
CA ALA A 34 9.30 -7.46 9.12
C ALA A 34 8.15 -6.66 9.76
N LEU A 35 7.64 -5.63 9.08
CA LEU A 35 6.50 -4.84 9.55
C LEU A 35 5.23 -5.68 9.74
N VAL A 36 4.90 -6.56 8.79
CA VAL A 36 3.74 -7.47 8.91
C VAL A 36 3.91 -8.42 10.10
N LEU A 37 5.12 -8.95 10.32
CA LEU A 37 5.43 -9.81 11.46
C LEU A 37 5.34 -9.06 12.79
N PHE A 38 5.90 -7.86 12.90
CA PHE A 38 5.83 -7.04 14.12
C PHE A 38 4.41 -6.61 14.43
N LEU A 39 3.61 -6.32 13.40
CA LEU A 39 2.19 -6.08 13.54
C LEU A 39 1.49 -7.31 14.13
N TYR A 40 1.77 -8.51 13.60
CA TYR A 40 1.23 -9.79 14.12
C TYR A 40 1.55 -10.03 15.58
N LEU A 41 2.83 -9.85 15.97
CA LEU A 41 3.29 -10.02 17.34
C LEU A 41 2.60 -9.01 18.28
N THR A 42 2.56 -7.74 17.90
CA THR A 42 1.96 -6.65 18.68
C THR A 42 0.47 -6.90 18.92
N VAL A 43 -0.27 -7.27 17.88
CA VAL A 43 -1.71 -7.57 17.98
C VAL A 43 -1.96 -8.82 18.82
N THR A 44 -1.12 -9.84 18.70
CA THR A 44 -1.24 -11.05 19.53
C THR A 44 -1.01 -10.74 21.02
N VAL A 45 -0.02 -9.92 21.35
CA VAL A 45 0.33 -9.58 22.74
C VAL A 45 -0.68 -8.61 23.39
N TRP A 46 -1.20 -7.65 22.62
CA TRP A 46 -2.08 -6.60 23.18
C TRP A 46 -3.57 -6.82 22.90
N LEU A 47 -3.95 -7.18 21.67
CA LEU A 47 -5.37 -7.23 21.28
C LEU A 47 -6.01 -8.60 21.51
N LYS A 48 -5.27 -9.71 21.47
CA LYS A 48 -5.87 -11.05 21.66
C LYS A 48 -6.57 -11.18 23.02
N GLU A 49 -5.88 -10.80 24.09
CA GLU A 49 -6.45 -10.87 25.45
C GLU A 49 -7.66 -9.97 25.63
N ARG A 50 -7.64 -8.83 24.93
CA ARG A 50 -8.72 -7.87 24.87
C ARG A 50 -9.95 -8.44 24.16
N GLU A 51 -9.76 -9.07 23.00
CA GLU A 51 -10.87 -9.71 22.29
C GLU A 51 -11.49 -10.87 23.07
N GLN A 52 -10.69 -11.56 23.89
CA GLN A 52 -11.16 -12.67 24.74
C GLN A 52 -11.75 -12.21 26.08
N ASN A 53 -11.85 -10.89 26.33
CA ASN A 53 -12.32 -10.31 27.60
C ASN A 53 -11.56 -10.81 28.85
N MET A 54 -10.33 -11.29 28.70
CA MET A 54 -9.52 -11.82 29.82
C MET A 54 -8.99 -10.72 30.75
N LEU A 55 -9.13 -9.45 30.35
CA LEU A 55 -8.61 -8.30 31.08
C LEU A 55 -9.26 -8.12 32.46
N LEU A 56 -10.50 -8.57 32.65
CA LEU A 56 -11.16 -8.60 33.96
C LEU A 56 -10.45 -9.55 34.94
N LEU A 57 -9.96 -10.69 34.45
CA LEU A 57 -9.20 -11.66 35.25
C LEU A 57 -7.79 -11.14 35.54
N LEU A 58 -7.16 -10.47 34.57
CA LEU A 58 -5.84 -9.87 34.77
C LEU A 58 -5.85 -8.73 35.80
N ARG A 59 -6.99 -8.05 35.97
CA ARG A 59 -7.15 -6.99 36.98
C ARG A 59 -6.98 -7.49 38.42
N THR A 60 -7.41 -8.73 38.70
CA THR A 60 -7.33 -9.34 40.03
C THR A 60 -6.02 -10.09 40.26
N ALA A 61 -5.23 -10.36 39.22
CA ALA A 61 -3.95 -11.03 39.33
C ALA A 61 -2.87 -10.14 40.00
N LYS A 62 -2.10 -10.71 40.95
CA LYS A 62 -1.07 -10.02 41.76
C LYS A 62 -0.07 -9.19 40.93
N ASN A 63 0.39 -9.74 39.80
CA ASN A 63 1.35 -9.08 38.90
C ASN A 63 0.71 -8.56 37.60
N GLY A 64 -0.61 -8.51 37.49
CA GLY A 64 -1.33 -8.25 36.23
C GLY A 64 -1.26 -6.82 35.69
N ARG A 65 -0.65 -5.88 36.43
CA ARG A 65 -0.57 -4.45 36.05
C ARG A 65 0.78 -4.10 35.41
N VAL A 66 1.63 -3.38 36.13
CA VAL A 66 2.92 -2.84 35.63
C VAL A 66 3.87 -3.98 35.24
N ARG A 67 4.02 -5.01 36.10
CA ARG A 67 4.93 -6.12 35.84
C ARG A 67 4.56 -6.89 34.57
N LEU A 68 3.27 -7.18 34.37
CA LEU A 68 2.79 -7.80 33.13
C LEU A 68 3.05 -6.93 31.91
N ALA A 69 2.81 -5.61 31.97
CA ALA A 69 3.11 -4.70 30.87
C ALA A 69 4.60 -4.70 30.50
N LEU A 70 5.49 -4.63 31.50
CA LEU A 70 6.94 -4.66 31.28
C LEU A 70 7.38 -6.00 30.68
N CYS A 71 6.86 -7.12 31.17
CA CYS A 71 7.16 -8.43 30.60
C CYS A 71 6.69 -8.52 29.14
N LYS A 72 5.50 -8.00 28.81
CA LYS A 72 5.00 -7.97 27.43
C LYS A 72 5.87 -7.13 26.51
N LEU A 73 6.27 -5.94 26.96
CA LEU A 73 7.20 -5.10 26.19
C LEU A 73 8.55 -5.79 26.00
N ALA A 74 9.10 -6.42 27.04
CA ALA A 74 10.34 -7.19 26.94
C ALA A 74 10.24 -8.35 25.95
N VAL A 75 9.15 -9.13 25.99
CA VAL A 75 8.91 -10.22 25.02
C VAL A 75 8.80 -9.67 23.60
N LEU A 76 8.13 -8.54 23.40
CA LEU A 76 8.06 -7.89 22.10
C LEU A 76 9.45 -7.45 21.61
N VAL A 77 10.26 -6.80 22.45
CA VAL A 77 11.63 -6.37 22.10
C VAL A 77 12.51 -7.57 21.74
N VAL A 78 12.53 -8.61 22.57
CA VAL A 78 13.32 -9.82 22.31
C VAL A 78 12.89 -10.52 21.02
N SER A 79 11.58 -10.65 20.79
CA SER A 79 11.05 -11.25 19.54
C SER A 79 11.35 -10.38 18.31
N CYS A 80 11.35 -9.05 18.45
CA CYS A 80 11.71 -8.13 17.38
C CYS A 80 13.20 -8.20 17.02
N VAL A 81 14.09 -8.22 18.03
CA VAL A 81 15.53 -8.41 17.81
C VAL A 81 15.78 -9.75 17.13
N GLY A 82 15.21 -10.85 17.65
CA GLY A 82 15.38 -12.18 17.05
C GLY A 82 14.89 -12.26 15.60
N ALA A 83 13.70 -11.72 15.32
CA ALA A 83 13.16 -11.69 13.96
C ALA A 83 13.98 -10.79 13.02
N GLY A 84 14.43 -9.61 13.49
CA GLY A 84 15.28 -8.70 12.71
C GLY A 84 16.61 -9.36 12.34
N VAL A 85 17.25 -10.04 13.30
CA VAL A 85 18.49 -10.80 13.06
C VAL A 85 18.29 -11.92 12.04
N LEU A 86 17.20 -12.69 12.15
CA LEU A 86 16.93 -13.77 11.20
C LEU A 86 16.63 -13.26 9.78
N LEU A 87 15.81 -12.22 9.66
CA LEU A 87 15.43 -11.66 8.36
C LEU A 87 16.62 -11.02 7.64
N TYR A 88 17.33 -10.09 8.30
CA TYR A 88 18.49 -9.44 7.69
C TYR A 88 19.71 -10.36 7.61
N GLY A 89 19.87 -11.27 8.56
CA GLY A 89 20.87 -12.33 8.47
C GLY A 89 20.65 -13.22 7.25
N SER A 90 19.39 -13.53 6.91
CA SER A 90 19.09 -14.27 5.67
C SER A 90 19.47 -13.49 4.41
N ASN A 91 19.22 -12.17 4.37
CA ASN A 91 19.65 -11.33 3.25
C ASN A 91 21.18 -11.33 3.10
N LEU A 92 21.91 -11.21 4.21
CA LEU A 92 23.38 -11.23 4.21
C LEU A 92 23.93 -12.56 3.68
N VAL A 93 23.35 -13.69 4.11
CA VAL A 93 23.74 -15.04 3.63
C VAL A 93 23.44 -15.19 2.14
N VAL A 94 22.25 -14.78 1.68
CA VAL A 94 21.88 -14.85 0.26
C VAL A 94 22.77 -13.97 -0.61
N ALA A 95 23.09 -12.76 -0.13
CA ALA A 95 23.99 -11.84 -0.80
C ALA A 95 25.41 -12.45 -0.94
N GLY A 96 25.94 -13.03 0.15
CA GLY A 96 27.23 -13.70 0.14
C GLY A 96 27.31 -14.89 -0.82
N ILE A 97 26.26 -15.72 -0.89
CA ILE A 97 26.24 -16.88 -1.79
C ILE A 97 26.13 -16.46 -3.26
N ARG A 98 25.32 -15.43 -3.58
CA ARG A 98 24.93 -15.15 -4.97
C ARG A 98 25.79 -14.10 -5.66
N TYR A 99 26.28 -13.11 -4.92
CA TYR A 99 26.99 -11.98 -5.50
C TYR A 99 28.44 -11.85 -5.02
N ASP A 100 28.82 -12.63 -4.00
CA ASP A 100 30.01 -12.44 -3.19
C ASP A 100 30.04 -11.03 -2.54
N LEU A 101 30.57 -10.93 -1.32
CA LEU A 101 30.60 -9.66 -0.59
C LEU A 101 31.90 -8.88 -0.84
N GLY A 102 32.90 -9.53 -1.44
CA GLY A 102 34.23 -8.99 -1.68
C GLY A 102 35.05 -8.85 -0.38
N ASP A 103 36.15 -8.10 -0.45
CA ASP A 103 36.96 -7.85 0.74
C ASP A 103 36.19 -6.97 1.75
N MET A 104 36.19 -7.40 3.02
CA MET A 104 35.50 -6.73 4.13
C MET A 104 36.31 -5.59 4.71
N SER A 105 37.64 -5.62 4.58
CA SER A 105 38.54 -4.55 5.04
C SER A 105 38.55 -3.32 4.14
N ARG A 106 37.94 -3.38 2.96
CA ARG A 106 37.89 -2.24 2.04
C ARG A 106 37.11 -1.07 2.65
N PRO A 107 37.49 0.18 2.33
CA PRO A 107 36.76 1.35 2.80
C PRO A 107 35.35 1.40 2.20
N LEU A 108 34.36 1.81 2.98
CA LEU A 108 32.97 1.91 2.53
C LEU A 108 32.80 2.83 1.30
N ALA A 109 33.61 3.89 1.21
CA ALA A 109 33.63 4.81 0.08
C ALA A 109 33.96 4.16 -1.29
N SER A 110 34.51 2.94 -1.30
CA SER A 110 34.71 2.16 -2.54
C SER A 110 33.41 1.64 -3.15
N VAL A 111 32.32 1.60 -2.38
CA VAL A 111 31.01 1.17 -2.83
C VAL A 111 30.29 2.35 -3.49
N PHE A 112 29.85 2.17 -4.74
CA PHE A 112 29.27 3.24 -5.58
C PHE A 112 28.22 4.12 -4.89
N GLU A 113 27.29 3.53 -4.13
CA GLU A 113 26.21 4.25 -3.44
C GLU A 113 26.71 5.04 -2.22
N TYR A 114 27.86 4.67 -1.68
CA TYR A 114 28.45 5.25 -0.49
C TYR A 114 29.69 6.10 -0.79
N GLY A 115 29.88 6.49 -2.06
CA GLY A 115 31.03 7.30 -2.47
C GLY A 115 31.12 8.67 -1.77
N HIS A 116 29.99 9.18 -1.25
CA HIS A 116 29.92 10.44 -0.51
C HIS A 116 29.90 10.27 1.02
N THR A 117 30.19 9.07 1.54
CA THR A 117 30.27 8.84 2.99
C THR A 117 31.35 9.69 3.64
N LEU A 118 31.02 10.30 4.78
CA LEU A 118 32.00 10.91 5.70
C LEU A 118 32.63 9.90 6.67
N TRP A 119 32.15 8.65 6.70
CA TRP A 119 32.59 7.65 7.66
C TRP A 119 33.86 6.95 7.17
N GLU A 120 34.90 6.95 8.00
CA GLU A 120 36.13 6.17 7.77
C GLU A 120 35.97 4.73 8.28
N ILE A 121 34.93 4.04 7.80
CA ILE A 121 34.64 2.66 8.20
C ILE A 121 34.90 1.65 7.08
N THR A 122 35.22 0.43 7.50
CA THR A 122 35.32 -0.71 6.59
C THR A 122 33.93 -1.25 6.22
N VAL A 123 33.83 -2.01 5.12
CA VAL A 123 32.57 -2.63 4.70
C VAL A 123 32.06 -3.62 5.76
N GLY A 124 32.95 -4.37 6.43
CA GLY A 124 32.56 -5.28 7.51
C GLY A 124 31.94 -4.54 8.71
N GLU A 125 32.54 -3.44 9.15
CA GLU A 125 31.99 -2.59 10.22
C GLU A 125 30.65 -1.96 9.82
N PHE A 126 30.54 -1.50 8.57
CA PHE A 126 29.30 -0.98 8.03
C PHE A 126 28.15 -1.98 8.10
N LEU A 127 28.37 -3.25 7.74
CA LEU A 127 27.32 -4.27 7.81
C LEU A 127 26.82 -4.49 9.24
N VAL A 128 27.72 -4.49 10.23
CA VAL A 128 27.36 -4.64 11.64
C VAL A 128 26.61 -3.42 12.18
N ILE A 129 27.13 -2.21 11.91
CA ILE A 129 26.52 -0.95 12.36
C ILE A 129 25.17 -0.75 11.67
N GLY A 130 25.08 -0.98 10.36
CA GLY A 130 23.84 -0.92 9.59
C GLY A 130 22.78 -1.89 10.11
N MET A 131 23.17 -3.14 10.40
CA MET A 131 22.27 -4.12 11.01
C MET A 131 21.78 -3.68 12.40
N LEU A 132 22.65 -3.09 13.22
CA LEU A 132 22.29 -2.56 14.54
C LEU A 132 21.29 -1.40 14.43
N PHE A 133 21.54 -0.44 13.54
CA PHE A 133 20.60 0.64 13.25
C PHE A 133 19.26 0.11 12.76
N LYS A 134 19.26 -0.93 11.90
CA LYS A 134 18.02 -1.55 11.41
C LYS A 134 17.20 -2.17 12.54
N ILE A 135 17.85 -2.92 13.43
CA ILE A 135 17.20 -3.53 14.60
C ILE A 135 16.65 -2.45 15.52
N LEU A 136 17.38 -1.35 15.75
CA LEU A 136 16.89 -0.21 16.53
C LEU A 136 15.64 0.40 15.88
N SER A 137 15.67 0.68 14.57
CA SER A 137 14.51 1.18 13.83
C SER A 137 13.28 0.28 13.99
N TYR A 138 13.46 -1.04 13.94
CA TYR A 138 12.39 -2.01 14.14
C TYR A 138 11.81 -2.01 15.55
N VAL A 139 12.66 -1.94 16.58
CA VAL A 139 12.20 -1.82 17.97
C VAL A 139 11.41 -0.53 18.17
N PHE A 140 11.86 0.57 17.56
CA PHE A 140 11.17 1.87 17.64
C PHE A 140 9.77 1.80 17.03
N ILE A 141 9.65 1.19 15.84
CA ILE A 141 8.36 1.05 15.15
C ILE A 141 7.45 0.10 15.91
N MET A 142 7.95 -1.02 16.41
CA MET A 142 7.15 -1.98 17.17
C MET A 142 6.62 -1.36 18.48
N LEU A 143 7.40 -0.50 19.15
CA LEU A 143 6.92 0.28 20.29
C LEU A 143 5.85 1.31 19.87
N LEU A 144 6.03 2.01 18.75
CA LEU A 144 5.01 2.91 18.18
C LEU A 144 3.71 2.15 17.89
N LEU A 145 3.78 0.98 17.25
CA LEU A 145 2.63 0.11 16.97
C LEU A 145 1.93 -0.30 18.28
N SER A 146 2.69 -0.63 19.33
CA SER A 146 2.14 -1.00 20.63
C SER A 146 1.33 0.14 21.27
N VAL A 147 1.82 1.37 21.17
CA VAL A 147 1.12 2.58 21.66
C VAL A 147 -0.18 2.78 20.88
N ILE A 148 -0.15 2.65 19.55
CA ILE A 148 -1.36 2.78 18.72
C ILE A 148 -2.39 1.71 19.08
N CYS A 149 -1.98 0.44 19.22
CA CYS A 149 -2.87 -0.66 19.62
C CYS A 149 -3.51 -0.43 21.00
N LEU A 150 -2.79 0.18 21.93
CA LEU A 150 -3.28 0.46 23.29
C LEU A 150 -4.13 1.74 23.41
N CYS A 151 -3.91 2.72 22.51
CA CYS A 151 -4.67 3.96 22.50
C CYS A 151 -6.15 3.73 22.15
N VAL A 152 -6.42 2.76 21.29
CA VAL A 152 -7.74 2.57 20.71
C VAL A 152 -8.52 1.52 21.49
N HIS A 153 -9.86 1.69 21.57
CA HIS A 153 -10.73 0.54 21.86
C HIS A 153 -10.78 -0.36 20.61
N SER A 154 -11.79 -1.15 20.25
CA SER A 154 -11.78 -2.07 19.07
C SER A 154 -10.44 -2.73 18.59
N SER A 155 -10.45 -3.47 17.48
CA SER A 155 -9.20 -3.98 16.86
C SER A 155 -9.04 -3.33 15.49
N ILE A 156 -10.15 -3.20 14.77
CA ILE A 156 -10.27 -2.47 13.51
C ILE A 156 -9.70 -1.06 13.60
N ALA A 157 -10.03 -0.29 14.64
CA ALA A 157 -9.56 1.08 14.72
C ALA A 157 -8.07 1.16 15.14
N ALA A 158 -7.50 0.11 15.73
CA ALA A 158 -6.04 0.01 15.91
C ALA A 158 -5.34 -0.19 14.55
N PHE A 159 -5.80 -1.15 13.73
CA PHE A 159 -5.28 -1.34 12.37
C PHE A 159 -5.47 -0.11 11.49
N ALA A 160 -6.64 0.53 11.54
CA ALA A 160 -6.91 1.77 10.82
C ALA A 160 -6.00 2.92 11.28
N GLY A 161 -5.73 3.02 12.58
CA GLY A 161 -4.79 3.99 13.14
C GLY A 161 -3.36 3.75 12.67
N ILE A 162 -2.92 2.49 12.60
CA ILE A 162 -1.59 2.11 12.09
C ILE A 162 -1.45 2.51 10.62
N ILE A 163 -2.44 2.20 9.79
CA ILE A 163 -2.46 2.59 8.38
C ILE A 163 -2.47 4.11 8.24
N ALA A 164 -3.24 4.83 9.05
CA ALA A 164 -3.28 6.29 9.02
C ALA A 164 -1.93 6.91 9.39
N VAL A 165 -1.25 6.40 10.42
CA VAL A 165 0.09 6.87 10.83
C VAL A 165 1.13 6.55 9.76
N GLY A 166 1.09 5.34 9.18
CA GLY A 166 1.97 4.94 8.08
C GLY A 166 1.76 5.78 6.82
N ALA A 167 0.51 6.02 6.43
CA ALA A 167 0.16 6.86 5.29
C ALA A 167 0.55 8.32 5.51
N ALA A 168 0.30 8.87 6.70
CA ALA A 168 0.76 10.22 7.05
C ALA A 168 2.29 10.32 6.97
N GLY A 169 3.01 9.30 7.46
CA GLY A 169 4.45 9.21 7.32
C GLY A 169 4.90 9.19 5.85
N CYS A 170 4.32 8.32 5.03
CA CYS A 170 4.63 8.25 3.60
C CYS A 170 4.38 9.60 2.89
N LEU A 171 3.22 10.23 3.15
CA LEU A 171 2.87 11.53 2.58
C LEU A 171 3.82 12.64 2.99
N MET A 172 4.26 12.68 4.25
CA MET A 172 5.25 13.64 4.72
C MET A 172 6.60 13.45 4.03
N TYR A 173 7.01 12.19 3.84
CA TYR A 173 8.31 11.88 3.24
C TYR A 173 8.41 12.31 1.77
N TYR A 174 7.36 12.06 0.97
CA TYR A 174 7.38 12.36 -0.47
C TYR A 174 6.99 13.80 -0.81
N ASN A 175 6.10 14.44 -0.04
CA ASN A 175 5.61 15.79 -0.39
C ASN A 175 6.47 16.92 0.17
N ILE A 176 7.28 16.68 1.20
CA ILE A 176 8.11 17.74 1.81
C ILE A 176 9.44 17.83 1.05
N PRO A 177 9.77 18.99 0.44
CA PRO A 177 11.07 19.21 -0.18
C PRO A 177 12.19 19.15 0.87
N ALA A 178 13.38 18.64 0.49
CA ALA A 178 14.52 18.52 1.40
C ALA A 178 15.02 19.86 1.96
N LEU A 179 14.82 20.95 1.21
CA LEU A 179 15.21 22.32 1.57
C LEU A 179 14.14 23.08 2.39
N SER A 180 13.03 22.43 2.74
CA SER A 180 11.96 23.07 3.49
C SER A 180 12.32 23.24 4.97
N VAL A 181 11.76 24.26 5.64
CA VAL A 181 11.80 24.40 7.12
C VAL A 181 11.26 23.13 7.82
N TRP A 182 10.37 22.40 7.15
CA TRP A 182 9.78 21.17 7.65
C TRP A 182 10.60 19.91 7.33
N ALA A 183 11.85 20.05 6.86
CA ALA A 183 12.74 18.92 6.54
C ALA A 183 12.88 17.94 7.71
N SER A 184 12.88 18.43 8.96
CA SER A 184 12.91 17.58 10.16
C SER A 184 11.75 16.57 10.18
N LEU A 185 10.56 16.91 9.67
CA LEU A 185 9.43 15.97 9.57
C LEU A 185 9.56 14.96 8.44
N LYS A 186 10.38 15.25 7.42
CA LYS A 186 10.71 14.29 6.36
C LYS A 186 11.63 13.21 6.91
N TYR A 187 12.70 13.61 7.59
CA TYR A 187 13.79 12.72 8.02
C TYR A 187 13.56 12.07 9.39
N LEU A 188 12.82 12.68 10.32
CA LEU A 188 12.52 12.12 11.67
C LEU A 188 11.20 11.33 11.73
N ASN A 189 10.81 10.76 10.59
CA ASN A 189 9.57 10.04 10.41
C ASN A 189 9.80 8.53 10.52
N PRO A 190 8.87 7.74 11.11
CA PRO A 190 8.96 6.28 11.11
C PRO A 190 9.29 5.64 9.77
N PHE A 191 8.84 6.22 8.65
CA PHE A 191 9.19 5.73 7.30
C PHE A 191 10.65 6.00 6.92
N ALA A 192 11.17 7.19 7.21
CA ALA A 192 12.57 7.54 6.94
C ALA A 192 13.53 6.76 7.83
N VAL A 193 13.15 6.50 9.08
CA VAL A 193 13.94 5.72 10.05
C VAL A 193 14.09 4.25 9.63
N LEU A 194 13.16 3.69 8.84
CA LEU A 194 13.33 2.36 8.24
C LEU A 194 14.45 2.32 7.21
N LYS A 195 14.63 3.40 6.45
CA LYS A 195 15.64 3.53 5.39
C LYS A 195 17.00 3.89 5.98
N THR A 196 17.59 2.95 6.69
CA THR A 196 18.87 3.12 7.39
C THR A 196 20.05 3.39 6.46
N GLU A 197 19.96 2.94 5.22
CA GLU A 197 20.93 3.17 4.15
C GLU A 197 21.21 4.67 3.91
N MET A 198 20.17 5.51 3.97
CA MET A 198 20.27 6.96 3.73
C MET A 198 21.14 7.66 4.77
N LEU A 199 21.35 7.05 5.94
CA LEU A 199 22.21 7.60 6.99
C LEU A 199 23.70 7.59 6.60
N PHE A 200 24.07 6.69 5.69
CA PHE A 200 25.45 6.47 5.28
C PHE A 200 25.76 7.16 3.94
N GLU A 201 24.79 7.37 3.05
CA GLU A 201 25.01 7.94 1.72
C GLU A 201 25.64 9.34 1.72
N GLY A 202 25.30 10.22 2.69
CA GLY A 202 25.82 11.59 2.72
C GLY A 202 25.64 12.31 4.05
N PHE A 203 26.07 13.58 4.07
CA PHE A 203 25.83 14.48 5.19
C PHE A 203 24.62 15.37 4.88
N GLU A 204 23.59 15.25 5.70
CA GLU A 204 22.44 16.14 5.66
C GLU A 204 22.31 16.83 7.02
N GLY A 205 22.43 18.16 7.02
CA GLY A 205 22.21 18.99 8.19
C GLY A 205 20.74 19.39 8.28
N LEU A 206 20.08 19.04 9.37
CA LEU A 206 18.74 19.50 9.68
C LEU A 206 18.81 20.86 10.37
N ASP A 207 18.05 21.83 9.88
CA ASP A 207 17.95 23.13 10.53
C ASP A 207 17.04 23.03 11.77
N PHE A 208 17.65 23.23 12.95
CA PHE A 208 16.93 23.42 14.21
C PHE A 208 17.17 24.83 14.72
N PHE A 209 16.16 25.68 14.59
CA PHE A 209 16.17 27.06 15.09
C PHE A 209 17.35 27.91 14.56
N GLY A 210 17.74 27.73 13.30
CA GLY A 210 18.84 28.44 12.66
C GLY A 210 20.21 27.78 12.84
N TYR A 211 20.28 26.64 13.54
CA TYR A 211 21.51 25.86 13.71
C TYR A 211 21.43 24.54 12.93
N PRO A 212 22.42 24.25 12.05
CA PRO A 212 22.48 22.98 11.36
C PRO A 212 22.95 21.88 12.34
N ILE A 213 22.07 20.92 12.64
CA ILE A 213 22.38 19.73 13.42
C ILE A 213 22.45 18.53 12.48
N ASP A 214 23.46 17.68 12.65
CA ASP A 214 23.58 16.44 11.89
C ASP A 214 22.34 15.55 12.08
N GLN A 215 21.70 15.13 10.98
CA GLN A 215 20.56 14.22 10.96
C GLN A 215 20.80 12.97 11.80
N ARG A 216 22.03 12.44 11.79
CA ARG A 216 22.39 11.20 12.51
C ARG A 216 22.22 11.36 14.01
N LEU A 217 22.68 12.50 14.56
CA LEU A 217 22.53 12.81 15.97
C LEU A 217 21.04 12.97 16.34
N CYS A 218 20.26 13.63 15.48
CA CYS A 218 18.83 13.77 15.69
C CYS A 218 18.11 12.41 15.75
N ILE A 219 18.50 11.44 14.91
CA ILE A 219 17.90 10.09 14.92
C ILE A 219 18.29 9.29 16.16
N VAL A 220 19.55 9.37 16.61
CA VAL A 220 19.96 8.73 17.86
C VAL A 220 19.20 9.32 19.06
N VAL A 221 19.06 10.64 19.11
CA VAL A 221 18.25 11.32 20.15
C VAL A 221 16.78 10.89 20.05
N LEU A 222 16.23 10.79 18.84
CA LEU A 222 14.87 10.31 18.61
C LEU A 222 14.68 8.88 19.13
N PHE A 223 15.64 7.98 18.91
CA PHE A 223 15.59 6.63 19.44
C PHE A 223 15.58 6.63 20.97
N VAL A 224 16.53 7.31 21.61
CA VAL A 224 16.63 7.35 23.08
C VAL A 224 15.34 7.92 23.70
N VAL A 225 14.90 9.08 23.23
CA VAL A 225 13.69 9.75 23.74
C VAL A 225 12.45 8.90 23.43
N GLY A 226 12.35 8.38 22.20
CA GLY A 226 11.21 7.59 21.75
C GLY A 226 11.06 6.27 22.49
N TYR A 227 12.15 5.53 22.75
CA TYR A 227 12.10 4.28 23.52
C TYR A 227 11.58 4.52 24.93
N VAL A 228 12.08 5.55 25.60
CA VAL A 228 11.64 5.91 26.96
C VAL A 228 10.19 6.38 26.93
N ALA A 229 9.85 7.31 26.04
CA ALA A 229 8.51 7.89 25.94
C ALA A 229 7.45 6.83 25.58
N PHE A 230 7.66 6.06 24.51
CA PHE A 230 6.70 5.05 24.07
C PHE A 230 6.55 3.91 25.09
N SER A 231 7.63 3.50 25.78
CA SER A 231 7.52 2.50 26.85
C SER A 231 6.70 3.01 28.03
N ILE A 232 6.97 4.23 28.50
CA ILE A 232 6.20 4.85 29.60
C ILE A 232 4.74 5.02 29.20
N ILE A 233 4.49 5.52 27.98
CA ILE A 233 3.14 5.68 27.44
C ILE A 233 2.45 4.32 27.37
N ALA A 234 3.04 3.30 26.75
CA ALA A 234 2.46 1.96 26.63
C ALA A 234 2.09 1.37 28.00
N VAL A 235 2.99 1.44 28.99
CA VAL A 235 2.73 0.97 30.35
C VAL A 235 1.57 1.75 30.99
N ARG A 236 1.57 3.09 30.89
CA ARG A 236 0.50 3.95 31.42
C ARG A 236 -0.85 3.65 30.76
N LEU A 237 -0.86 3.51 29.43
CA LEU A 237 -2.04 3.18 28.63
C LEU A 237 -2.62 1.82 29.07
N PHE A 238 -1.77 0.81 29.23
CA PHE A 238 -2.19 -0.53 29.66
C PHE A 238 -2.76 -0.53 31.09
N ILE A 239 -2.12 0.18 32.03
CA ILE A 239 -2.62 0.31 33.41
C ILE A 239 -3.97 1.01 33.43
N ASP A 240 -4.08 2.16 32.74
CA ASP A 240 -5.33 2.90 32.62
C ASP A 240 -6.44 2.01 32.05
N TYR A 241 -6.09 1.18 31.07
CA TYR A 241 -7.02 0.25 30.45
C TYR A 241 -7.55 -0.78 31.47
N ILE A 242 -6.65 -1.44 32.21
CA ILE A 242 -7.01 -2.44 33.24
C ILE A 242 -7.88 -1.82 34.34
N ILE A 243 -7.54 -0.61 34.80
CA ILE A 243 -8.24 0.03 35.92
C ILE A 243 -9.61 0.56 35.49
N LYS A 244 -9.69 1.26 34.36
CA LYS A 244 -10.89 2.01 33.96
C LYS A 244 -11.85 1.19 33.10
N GLY A 245 -11.41 0.10 32.45
CA GLY A 245 -12.22 -0.83 31.65
C GLY A 245 -12.83 -0.24 30.36
N LYS A 246 -13.17 1.05 30.35
CA LYS A 246 -13.52 1.90 29.21
C LYS A 246 -12.84 3.25 29.38
N ARG A 247 -12.00 3.64 28.43
CA ARG A 247 -11.48 5.01 28.39
C ARG A 247 -12.58 5.95 27.91
N ARG A 248 -12.74 7.08 28.61
CA ARG A 248 -13.33 8.27 27.98
C ARG A 248 -12.35 8.69 26.89
N LEU A 249 -12.81 8.80 25.64
CA LEU A 249 -12.01 9.38 24.57
C LEU A 249 -11.54 10.79 24.99
N PRO A 250 -10.38 11.27 24.48
CA PRO A 250 -9.93 12.64 24.71
C PRO A 250 -11.03 13.64 24.34
N ARG A 251 -11.12 14.76 25.07
CA ARG A 251 -12.21 15.77 24.98
C ARG A 251 -12.51 16.24 23.54
N PHE A 252 -11.51 16.25 22.65
CA PHE A 252 -11.67 16.60 21.24
C PHE A 252 -12.69 15.71 20.50
N PHE A 253 -12.77 14.42 20.84
CA PHE A 253 -13.74 13.48 20.25
C PHE A 253 -15.15 13.58 20.88
N GLU A 254 -15.38 14.39 21.92
CA GLU A 254 -16.72 14.54 22.53
C GLU A 254 -17.72 15.19 21.56
N ARG A 255 -17.28 16.07 20.65
CA ARG A 255 -18.14 16.65 19.60
C ARG A 255 -18.60 15.61 18.58
N ILE A 256 -17.67 14.75 18.12
CA ILE A 256 -18.00 13.61 17.23
C ILE A 256 -18.92 12.63 17.96
N LYS A 257 -18.71 12.43 19.27
CA LYS A 257 -19.57 11.59 20.10
C LYS A 257 -21.01 12.10 20.15
N GLY A 258 -21.25 13.41 20.09
CA GLY A 258 -22.60 13.98 19.99
C GLY A 258 -23.30 13.60 18.68
N PHE A 259 -22.59 13.71 17.55
CA PHE A 259 -23.10 13.30 16.23
C PHE A 259 -23.32 11.78 16.16
N VAL A 260 -22.33 10.99 16.59
CA VAL A 260 -22.44 9.52 16.64
C VAL A 260 -23.52 9.08 17.63
N ALA A 261 -23.71 9.77 18.76
CA ALA A 261 -24.79 9.49 19.71
C ALA A 261 -26.17 9.91 19.17
N ALA A 262 -26.26 10.96 18.35
CA ALA A 262 -27.49 11.33 17.64
C ALA A 262 -27.83 10.29 16.56
N LEU A 263 -26.84 9.83 15.79
CA LEU A 263 -26.98 8.75 14.82
C LEU A 263 -27.37 7.45 15.53
N ARG A 264 -26.71 7.11 16.63
CA ARG A 264 -27.01 5.97 17.51
C ARG A 264 -28.43 6.01 18.05
N ARG A 265 -28.90 7.15 18.56
CA ARG A 265 -30.29 7.31 19.05
C ARG A 265 -31.34 7.15 17.94
N LYS A 266 -31.03 7.57 16.71
CA LYS A 266 -31.90 7.32 15.55
C LYS A 266 -31.90 5.84 15.18
N LEU A 267 -30.74 5.19 15.07
CA LEU A 267 -30.64 3.78 14.66
C LEU A 267 -31.08 2.76 15.74
N GLU A 268 -30.96 3.07 17.03
CA GLU A 268 -31.37 2.17 18.13
C GLU A 268 -32.90 2.03 18.26
N ARG A 269 -33.70 2.96 17.72
CA ARG A 269 -35.17 2.98 17.84
C ARG A 269 -35.91 2.30 16.69
N HIS A 270 -35.26 1.37 15.98
CA HIS A 270 -35.88 0.66 14.85
C HIS A 270 -35.94 -0.85 15.09
N THR A 271 -37.06 -1.47 14.73
CA THR A 271 -37.30 -2.92 14.83
C THR A 271 -36.76 -3.70 13.62
N SER A 272 -36.21 -3.01 12.62
CA SER A 272 -35.71 -3.64 11.40
C SER A 272 -34.32 -4.24 11.60
N VAL A 273 -34.16 -5.48 11.15
CA VAL A 273 -32.89 -6.24 11.25
C VAL A 273 -31.78 -5.56 10.44
N LEU A 274 -32.14 -4.91 9.33
CA LEU A 274 -31.20 -4.18 8.45
C LEU A 274 -30.55 -3.01 9.18
N LEU A 275 -31.33 -2.11 9.78
CA LEU A 275 -30.79 -0.93 10.45
C LEU A 275 -29.94 -1.33 11.67
N HIS A 276 -30.34 -2.39 12.37
CA HIS A 276 -29.55 -2.89 13.49
C HIS A 276 -28.18 -3.44 13.05
N GLU A 277 -28.13 -4.25 11.98
CA GLU A 277 -26.86 -4.74 11.44
C GLU A 277 -25.99 -3.61 10.86
N LEU A 278 -26.59 -2.65 10.17
CA LEU A 278 -25.87 -1.49 9.64
C LEU A 278 -25.25 -0.65 10.76
N HIS A 279 -26.03 -0.35 11.81
CA HIS A 279 -25.54 0.35 13.01
C HIS A 279 -24.38 -0.41 13.66
N ARG A 280 -24.56 -1.72 13.82
CA ARG A 280 -23.58 -2.58 14.45
C ARG A 280 -22.26 -2.58 13.68
N ILE A 281 -22.29 -2.73 12.36
CA ILE A 281 -21.10 -2.79 11.52
C ILE A 281 -20.43 -1.41 11.43
N LEU A 282 -21.18 -0.36 11.08
CA LEU A 282 -20.60 0.98 10.87
C LEU A 282 -20.12 1.62 12.17
N VAL A 283 -20.93 1.57 13.23
CA VAL A 283 -20.69 2.31 14.49
C VAL A 283 -20.03 1.43 15.55
N CYS A 284 -20.59 0.26 15.86
CA CYS A 284 -20.06 -0.56 16.97
C CYS A 284 -18.72 -1.22 16.62
N HIS A 285 -18.56 -1.68 15.37
CA HIS A 285 -17.29 -2.24 14.91
C HIS A 285 -16.32 -1.15 14.37
N GLY A 286 -16.80 0.07 14.09
CA GLY A 286 -15.96 1.21 13.72
C GLY A 286 -15.55 1.24 12.25
N VAL A 287 -16.25 0.51 11.38
CA VAL A 287 -16.03 0.51 9.92
C VAL A 287 -16.22 1.92 9.32
N LEU A 288 -17.06 2.76 9.92
CA LEU A 288 -17.24 4.15 9.49
C LEU A 288 -15.93 4.96 9.51
N VAL A 289 -15.06 4.70 10.50
CA VAL A 289 -13.74 5.37 10.60
C VAL A 289 -12.83 4.93 9.46
N VAL A 290 -12.86 3.64 9.10
CA VAL A 290 -12.09 3.10 7.97
C VAL A 290 -12.56 3.73 6.65
N ILE A 291 -13.88 3.82 6.44
CA ILE A 291 -14.46 4.48 5.26
C ILE A 291 -14.03 5.95 5.19
N ALA A 292 -14.07 6.67 6.31
CA ALA A 292 -13.68 8.07 6.35
C ALA A 292 -12.19 8.27 6.02
N ILE A 293 -11.30 7.45 6.59
CA ILE A 293 -9.86 7.49 6.29
C ILE A 293 -9.62 7.16 4.82
N ALA A 294 -10.24 6.08 4.32
CA ALA A 294 -10.10 5.68 2.92
C ALA A 294 -10.61 6.77 1.96
N ALA A 295 -11.74 7.42 2.28
CA ALA A 295 -12.26 8.52 1.48
C ALA A 295 -11.28 9.71 1.44
N VAL A 296 -10.67 10.08 2.57
CA VAL A 296 -9.65 11.14 2.61
C VAL A 296 -8.43 10.77 1.76
N LEU A 297 -7.94 9.53 1.87
CA LEU A 297 -6.80 9.06 1.09
C LEU A 297 -7.09 9.06 -0.41
N ILE A 298 -8.26 8.56 -0.81
CA ILE A 298 -8.69 8.57 -2.22
C ILE A 298 -8.81 10.00 -2.72
N ILE A 299 -9.47 10.90 -1.98
CA ILE A 299 -9.64 12.29 -2.39
C ILE A 299 -8.29 13.03 -2.45
N SER A 300 -7.35 12.71 -1.57
CA SER A 300 -6.00 13.31 -1.63
C SER A 300 -5.18 12.81 -2.82
N ASP A 301 -5.34 11.54 -3.17
CA ASP A 301 -4.67 10.90 -4.31
C ASP A 301 -5.28 11.38 -5.64
N THR A 302 -6.61 11.56 -5.69
CA THR A 302 -7.32 11.96 -6.90
C THR A 302 -7.45 13.47 -7.11
N ARG A 303 -6.55 14.27 -6.51
CA ARG A 303 -6.55 15.72 -6.77
C ARG A 303 -6.12 15.96 -8.21
N PRO A 304 -6.80 16.84 -8.96
CA PRO A 304 -6.36 17.20 -10.30
C PRO A 304 -5.06 17.99 -10.17
N GLU A 305 -3.94 17.32 -10.40
CA GLU A 305 -2.64 17.96 -10.54
C GLU A 305 -2.47 18.43 -12.00
N PRO A 306 -1.77 19.56 -12.23
CA PRO A 306 -1.40 19.94 -13.59
C PRO A 306 -0.54 18.83 -14.19
N VAL A 307 -0.84 18.45 -15.44
CA VAL A 307 -0.11 17.39 -16.15
C VAL A 307 1.37 17.75 -16.20
N ARG A 308 2.21 17.00 -15.48
CA ARG A 308 3.66 17.15 -15.48
C ARG A 308 4.25 16.27 -16.58
N TYR A 309 4.78 16.90 -17.61
CA TYR A 309 5.50 16.20 -18.66
C TYR A 309 6.95 16.01 -18.23
N TYR A 310 7.43 14.76 -18.22
CA TYR A 310 8.82 14.44 -17.85
C TYR A 310 9.84 14.97 -18.88
N SER A 311 9.41 15.25 -20.10
CA SER A 311 10.23 15.78 -21.19
C SER A 311 9.40 16.70 -22.09
N GLU A 312 10.06 17.69 -22.68
CA GLU A 312 9.48 18.62 -23.67
C GLU A 312 8.89 17.88 -24.87
N LYS A 313 9.48 16.74 -25.27
CA LYS A 313 8.96 15.86 -26.33
C LYS A 313 7.51 15.42 -26.07
N PHE A 314 7.24 14.92 -24.87
CA PHE A 314 5.90 14.44 -24.49
C PHE A 314 4.89 15.58 -24.38
N TYR A 315 5.35 16.79 -24.04
CA TYR A 315 4.52 17.99 -24.04
C TYR A 315 4.03 18.34 -25.46
N TYR A 316 4.95 18.41 -26.44
CA TYR A 316 4.59 18.69 -27.84
C TYR A 316 3.74 17.59 -28.46
N MET A 317 4.07 16.32 -28.21
CA MET A 317 3.28 15.17 -28.65
C MET A 317 1.83 15.26 -28.15
N ALA A 318 1.63 15.55 -26.87
CA ALA A 318 0.31 15.70 -26.28
C ALA A 318 -0.50 16.83 -26.93
N GLN A 319 0.13 17.95 -27.24
CA GLN A 319 -0.54 19.07 -27.93
C GLN A 319 -0.98 18.69 -29.34
N TYR A 320 -0.11 18.03 -30.10
CA TYR A 320 -0.44 17.60 -31.46
C TYR A 320 -1.56 16.54 -31.47
N LEU A 321 -1.49 15.54 -30.59
CA LEU A 321 -2.54 14.51 -30.48
C LEU A 321 -3.90 15.11 -30.06
N LYS A 322 -3.92 16.08 -29.14
CA LYS A 322 -5.15 16.80 -28.77
C LYS A 322 -5.76 17.56 -29.96
N LYS A 323 -4.94 18.12 -30.85
CA LYS A 323 -5.39 18.80 -32.07
C LYS A 323 -5.87 17.82 -33.15
N LEU A 324 -5.19 16.68 -33.27
CA LEU A 324 -5.44 15.68 -34.30
C LEU A 324 -6.54 14.66 -33.93
N GLU A 325 -7.08 14.72 -32.72
CA GLU A 325 -8.09 13.80 -32.18
C GLU A 325 -9.30 13.59 -33.12
N GLY A 326 -9.76 12.34 -33.26
CA GLY A 326 -10.88 11.95 -34.12
C GLY A 326 -10.44 11.25 -35.43
N PRO A 327 -11.30 11.21 -36.46
CA PRO A 327 -11.03 10.43 -37.68
C PRO A 327 -9.84 10.98 -38.44
N VAL A 328 -9.13 10.09 -39.14
CA VAL A 328 -8.01 10.44 -40.03
C VAL A 328 -8.59 11.04 -41.31
N THR A 329 -8.48 12.35 -41.47
CA THR A 329 -8.87 13.08 -42.69
C THR A 329 -7.64 13.58 -43.45
N ASP A 330 -7.79 13.79 -44.76
CA ASP A 330 -6.68 14.29 -45.61
C ASP A 330 -6.16 15.66 -45.15
N GLU A 331 -7.03 16.50 -44.57
CA GLU A 331 -6.65 17.79 -43.96
C GLU A 331 -5.67 17.61 -42.78
N LYS A 332 -5.88 16.58 -41.96
CA LYS A 332 -4.98 16.26 -40.83
C LYS A 332 -3.65 15.69 -41.31
N ARG A 333 -3.66 14.91 -42.40
CA ARG A 333 -2.41 14.43 -43.04
C ARG A 333 -1.59 15.61 -43.58
N ALA A 334 -2.24 16.52 -44.30
CA ALA A 334 -1.60 17.74 -44.81
C ALA A 334 -1.05 18.64 -43.68
N PHE A 335 -1.73 18.69 -42.52
CA PHE A 335 -1.24 19.41 -41.35
C PHE A 335 0.05 18.80 -40.79
N ILE A 336 0.14 17.47 -40.70
CA ILE A 336 1.35 16.76 -40.22
C ILE A 336 2.52 17.04 -41.15
N GLU A 337 2.32 16.90 -42.47
CA GLU A 337 3.36 17.15 -43.48
C GLU A 337 3.84 18.61 -43.49
N ALA A 338 2.92 19.57 -43.31
CA ALA A 338 3.27 20.99 -43.23
C ALA A 338 4.08 21.32 -41.95
N GLU A 339 3.74 20.70 -40.82
CA GLU A 339 4.48 20.87 -39.57
C GLU A 339 5.86 20.20 -39.61
N GLU A 340 5.99 19.01 -40.21
CA GLU A 340 7.29 18.35 -40.45
C GLU A 340 8.20 19.25 -41.31
N ALA A 341 7.69 19.77 -42.44
CA ALA A 341 8.44 20.66 -43.32
C ALA A 341 8.82 22.00 -42.65
N ARG A 342 8.06 22.45 -41.63
CA ARG A 342 8.39 23.64 -40.84
C ARG A 342 9.55 23.37 -39.89
N VAL A 343 9.56 22.22 -39.23
CA VAL A 343 10.53 21.84 -38.20
C VAL A 343 11.84 21.30 -38.81
N GLU A 344 11.83 20.81 -40.05
CA GLU A 344 13.05 20.45 -40.80
C GLU A 344 13.92 21.64 -41.20
N ARG A 345 13.37 22.87 -41.22
CA ARG A 345 14.15 24.09 -41.49
C ARG A 345 14.99 24.43 -40.25
N PRO A 346 16.33 24.33 -40.31
CA PRO A 346 17.16 24.36 -39.11
C PRO A 346 17.22 25.76 -38.51
N ALA A 347 16.74 25.96 -37.28
CA ALA A 347 16.89 27.24 -36.59
C ALA A 347 17.21 27.19 -35.09
N ASN A 348 16.83 26.18 -34.28
CA ASN A 348 17.14 26.18 -32.84
C ASN A 348 17.17 24.80 -32.13
N ASP A 349 17.90 24.70 -31.01
CA ASP A 349 18.03 23.50 -30.13
C ASP A 349 16.69 23.05 -29.49
N THR A 350 15.68 23.91 -29.40
CA THR A 350 14.32 23.59 -28.90
C THR A 350 13.46 22.78 -29.89
N GLU A 351 13.91 22.62 -31.15
CA GLU A 351 13.17 21.93 -32.20
C GLU A 351 13.42 20.42 -32.21
N ASP A 352 14.46 19.92 -31.54
CA ASP A 352 14.76 18.49 -31.51
C ASP A 352 13.68 17.70 -30.77
N ALA A 353 13.13 18.23 -29.69
CA ALA A 353 11.97 17.66 -28.99
C ALA A 353 10.70 17.63 -29.85
N GLN A 354 10.53 18.61 -30.75
CA GLN A 354 9.39 18.68 -31.69
C GLN A 354 9.56 17.68 -32.83
N LYS A 355 10.76 17.54 -33.40
CA LYS A 355 11.09 16.50 -34.40
C LYS A 355 10.80 15.11 -33.85
N ASP A 356 11.25 14.87 -32.63
CA ASP A 356 11.05 13.62 -31.92
C ASP A 356 9.57 13.32 -31.62
N ALA A 357 8.77 14.35 -31.34
CA ALA A 357 7.33 14.23 -31.16
C ALA A 357 6.60 13.96 -32.49
N LEU A 358 6.98 14.66 -33.57
CA LEU A 358 6.43 14.46 -34.91
C LEU A 358 6.75 13.06 -35.46
N ARG A 359 7.96 12.56 -35.22
CA ARG A 359 8.33 11.17 -35.55
C ARG A 359 7.39 10.15 -34.90
N LEU A 360 7.06 10.30 -33.62
CA LEU A 360 6.10 9.43 -32.93
C LEU A 360 4.68 9.56 -33.51
N ILE A 361 4.28 10.76 -33.92
CA ILE A 361 2.98 10.99 -34.57
C ILE A 361 2.95 10.34 -35.96
N ARG A 362 4.08 10.32 -36.67
CA ARG A 362 4.22 9.62 -37.95
C ARG A 362 4.10 8.11 -37.78
N GLU A 363 4.81 7.54 -36.80
CA GLU A 363 4.67 6.13 -36.41
C GLU A 363 3.20 5.81 -36.03
N ARG A 364 2.51 6.76 -35.38
CA ARG A 364 1.08 6.63 -35.06
C ARG A 364 0.20 6.65 -36.31
N LEU A 365 0.48 7.51 -37.28
CA LEU A 365 -0.26 7.57 -38.54
C LEU A 365 -0.10 6.27 -39.33
N GLU A 366 1.12 5.72 -39.39
CA GLU A 366 1.40 4.42 -40.03
C GLU A 366 0.61 3.28 -39.38
N TYR A 367 0.50 3.28 -38.04
CA TYR A 367 -0.34 2.33 -37.31
C TYR A 367 -1.83 2.46 -37.66
N LEU A 368 -2.33 3.70 -37.80
CA LEU A 368 -3.73 3.95 -38.15
C LEU A 368 -4.03 3.56 -39.61
N ASP A 369 -3.07 3.74 -40.51
CA ASP A 369 -3.19 3.31 -41.92
C ASP A 369 -3.16 1.77 -42.04
N ALA A 370 -2.44 1.07 -41.16
CA ALA A 370 -2.45 -0.38 -41.11
C ALA A 370 -3.75 -0.97 -40.52
N ASN A 371 -4.47 -0.21 -39.69
CA ASN A 371 -5.67 -0.65 -38.99
C ASN A 371 -6.91 0.13 -39.44
N GLU A 372 -7.66 -0.43 -40.41
CA GLU A 372 -8.89 0.19 -40.92
C GLU A 372 -9.89 0.49 -39.79
N GLY A 373 -10.36 1.75 -39.73
CA GLY A 373 -11.35 2.21 -38.75
C GLY A 373 -10.78 2.66 -37.40
N ALA A 374 -9.46 2.79 -37.26
CA ALA A 374 -8.82 3.36 -36.07
C ALA A 374 -8.83 4.90 -36.10
N TYR A 375 -8.92 5.52 -34.92
CA TYR A 375 -9.02 6.98 -34.74
C TYR A 375 -7.78 7.53 -34.03
N PHE A 376 -7.47 8.82 -34.26
CA PHE A 376 -6.48 9.52 -33.44
C PHE A 376 -7.04 9.74 -32.03
N ILE A 377 -6.37 9.16 -31.03
CA ILE A 377 -6.71 9.29 -29.61
C ILE A 377 -5.49 9.89 -28.89
N TYR A 378 -5.76 10.78 -27.93
CA TYR A 378 -4.73 11.22 -27.01
C TYR A 378 -4.52 10.13 -25.94
N ASP A 379 -3.50 9.29 -26.15
CA ASP A 379 -3.39 8.01 -25.47
C ASP A 379 -3.08 8.09 -23.97
N THR A 380 -2.43 9.17 -23.47
CA THR A 380 -1.95 9.27 -22.08
C THR A 380 -3.00 8.94 -20.99
N PRO A 381 -4.17 9.59 -20.93
CA PRO A 381 -5.20 9.27 -19.94
C PRO A 381 -5.78 7.87 -20.12
N HIS A 382 -5.84 7.36 -21.35
CA HIS A 382 -6.35 6.03 -21.63
C HIS A 382 -5.34 4.97 -21.18
N ASN A 383 -4.07 5.15 -21.50
CA ASN A 383 -2.95 4.30 -21.08
C ASN A 383 -2.78 4.24 -19.56
N GLU A 384 -3.12 5.32 -18.83
CA GLU A 384 -3.16 5.30 -17.36
C GLU A 384 -4.34 4.50 -16.80
N LEU A 385 -5.50 4.51 -17.47
CA LEU A 385 -6.68 3.71 -17.07
C LEU A 385 -6.54 2.24 -17.48
N THR A 386 -5.81 1.98 -18.56
CA THR A 386 -5.57 0.65 -19.13
C THR A 386 -4.21 0.06 -18.76
N ALA A 387 -3.42 0.77 -17.93
CA ALA A 387 -2.15 0.37 -17.33
C ALA A 387 -1.06 -0.14 -18.29
N GLU A 388 -0.86 0.53 -19.43
CA GLU A 388 0.22 0.19 -20.37
C GLU A 388 1.61 0.56 -19.81
N TYR A 389 1.79 1.79 -19.32
CA TYR A 389 3.10 2.33 -18.93
C TYR A 389 3.31 2.48 -17.42
N SER A 390 2.25 2.71 -16.65
CA SER A 390 2.32 2.95 -15.20
C SER A 390 1.53 1.90 -14.45
N ASN A 391 2.13 0.72 -14.28
CA ASN A 391 1.54 -0.35 -13.46
C ASN A 391 1.31 0.12 -12.00
N ASN A 392 1.98 1.21 -11.57
CA ASN A 392 1.93 1.73 -10.22
C ASN A 392 0.55 2.30 -9.81
N SER A 393 -0.21 2.93 -10.73
CA SER A 393 -1.50 3.54 -10.39
C SER A 393 -2.59 2.49 -10.21
N ASP A 394 -2.69 1.53 -11.13
CA ASP A 394 -3.59 0.38 -11.05
C ASP A 394 -3.23 -0.53 -9.87
N PHE A 395 -1.93 -0.74 -9.63
CA PHE A 395 -1.43 -1.43 -8.46
C PHE A 395 -1.87 -0.74 -7.16
N LEU A 396 -1.71 0.58 -7.07
CA LEU A 396 -2.11 1.36 -5.89
C LEU A 396 -3.62 1.26 -5.62
N GLN A 397 -4.44 1.29 -6.67
CA GLN A 397 -5.89 1.10 -6.54
C GLN A 397 -6.25 -0.32 -6.08
N ALA A 398 -5.57 -1.34 -6.59
CA ALA A 398 -5.71 -2.71 -6.09
C ALA A 398 -5.35 -2.82 -4.61
N VAL A 399 -4.27 -2.14 -4.17
CA VAL A 399 -3.89 -2.05 -2.76
C VAL A 399 -5.02 -1.44 -1.93
N TYR A 400 -5.62 -0.33 -2.37
CA TYR A 400 -6.73 0.30 -1.64
C TYR A 400 -7.93 -0.64 -1.47
N VAL A 401 -8.34 -1.35 -2.53
CA VAL A 401 -9.44 -2.32 -2.47
C VAL A 401 -9.14 -3.44 -1.48
N MET A 402 -7.96 -4.02 -1.56
CA MET A 402 -7.59 -5.15 -0.71
C MET A 402 -7.42 -4.72 0.76
N ILE A 403 -6.81 -3.57 1.06
CA ILE A 403 -6.74 -3.02 2.43
C ILE A 403 -8.16 -2.81 2.99
N PHE A 404 -9.05 -2.22 2.18
CA PHE A 404 -10.44 -2.01 2.58
C PHE A 404 -11.14 -3.34 2.90
N LEU A 405 -10.99 -4.35 2.04
CA LEU A 405 -11.55 -5.68 2.25
C LEU A 405 -11.03 -6.32 3.55
N VAL A 406 -9.71 -6.29 3.76
CA VAL A 406 -9.04 -6.84 4.95
C VAL A 406 -9.54 -6.20 6.23
N LEU A 407 -9.72 -4.88 6.27
CA LEU A 407 -10.17 -4.18 7.48
C LEU A 407 -11.67 -4.32 7.74
N CYS A 408 -12.49 -4.25 6.68
CA CYS A 408 -13.94 -4.13 6.82
C CYS A 408 -14.64 -5.50 6.89
N MET A 409 -14.24 -6.45 6.06
CA MET A 409 -15.00 -7.70 5.88
C MET A 409 -14.95 -8.66 7.10
N PRO A 410 -13.86 -8.78 7.87
CA PRO A 410 -13.86 -9.63 9.08
C PRO A 410 -14.93 -9.23 10.11
N CYS A 411 -15.36 -7.97 10.11
CA CYS A 411 -16.34 -7.42 11.08
C CYS A 411 -17.72 -8.06 10.99
N PHE A 412 -18.09 -8.65 9.85
CA PHE A 412 -19.42 -9.19 9.61
C PHE A 412 -19.67 -10.52 10.33
N PHE A 413 -18.64 -11.33 10.51
CA PHE A 413 -18.77 -12.69 11.05
C PHE A 413 -17.81 -13.00 12.20
N ALA A 414 -16.56 -12.53 12.14
CA ALA A 414 -15.54 -12.95 13.10
C ALA A 414 -15.88 -12.58 14.55
N PRO A 415 -16.43 -11.38 14.88
CA PRO A 415 -16.81 -11.06 16.27
C PRO A 415 -17.90 -11.97 16.85
N ASP A 416 -18.86 -12.42 16.02
CA ASP A 416 -19.93 -13.33 16.46
C ASP A 416 -19.44 -14.74 16.70
N LEU A 417 -18.47 -15.17 15.90
CA LEU A 417 -17.84 -16.47 16.02
C LEU A 417 -16.92 -16.51 17.24
N GLN A 418 -16.19 -15.43 17.49
CA GLN A 418 -15.30 -15.30 18.66
C GLN A 418 -16.07 -15.37 19.97
N ASN A 419 -17.17 -14.62 20.07
CA ASN A 419 -17.97 -14.54 21.29
C ASN A 419 -18.96 -15.70 21.45
N GLY A 420 -18.98 -16.64 20.52
CA GLY A 420 -19.96 -17.74 20.51
C GLY A 420 -21.41 -17.31 20.25
N MET A 421 -21.67 -16.01 20.07
CA MET A 421 -22.99 -15.44 19.82
C MET A 421 -23.64 -16.01 18.55
N TYR A 422 -22.83 -16.44 17.59
CA TYR A 422 -23.28 -17.11 16.37
C TYR A 422 -24.25 -18.27 16.65
N ARG A 423 -24.02 -19.09 17.70
CA ARG A 423 -24.91 -20.22 18.06
C ARG A 423 -26.28 -19.76 18.55
N ILE A 424 -26.31 -18.67 19.33
CA ILE A 424 -27.54 -18.09 19.86
C ILE A 424 -28.35 -17.45 18.73
N VAL A 425 -27.66 -16.75 17.82
CA VAL A 425 -28.30 -16.12 16.67
C VAL A 425 -28.93 -17.19 15.76
N GLU A 426 -28.27 -18.34 15.54
CA GLU A 426 -28.79 -19.41 14.69
C GLU A 426 -30.10 -20.05 15.20
N VAL A 427 -30.39 -20.04 16.50
CA VAL A 427 -31.66 -20.58 17.01
C VAL A 427 -32.84 -19.61 16.83
N THR A 428 -32.58 -18.33 16.52
CA THR A 428 -33.64 -17.34 16.28
C THR A 428 -34.32 -17.51 14.91
N ALA A 429 -35.59 -17.09 14.81
CA ALA A 429 -36.43 -17.26 13.61
C ALA A 429 -35.80 -16.68 12.33
N LYS A 430 -35.12 -15.53 12.41
CA LYS A 430 -34.46 -14.88 11.26
C LYS A 430 -32.95 -15.17 11.15
N GLY A 431 -32.34 -15.82 12.14
CA GLY A 431 -30.89 -15.93 12.25
C GLY A 431 -30.22 -16.92 11.30
N ARG A 432 -30.85 -18.06 10.98
CA ARG A 432 -30.20 -19.12 10.17
C ARG A 432 -29.91 -18.72 8.73
N ARG A 433 -30.92 -18.23 8.01
CA ARG A 433 -30.82 -17.95 6.55
C ARG A 433 -30.98 -16.47 6.22
N SER A 434 -31.96 -15.79 6.82
CA SER A 434 -32.27 -14.41 6.47
C SER A 434 -31.19 -13.43 6.92
N LEU A 435 -30.70 -13.55 8.16
CA LEU A 435 -29.61 -12.72 8.66
C LEU A 435 -28.29 -12.97 7.93
N LYS A 436 -27.97 -14.25 7.65
CA LYS A 436 -26.79 -14.59 6.86
C LYS A 436 -26.86 -13.93 5.48
N ARG A 437 -27.98 -14.09 4.74
CA ARG A 437 -28.18 -13.43 3.45
C ARG A 437 -28.03 -11.92 3.55
N LEU A 438 -28.62 -11.30 4.55
CA LEU A 438 -28.50 -9.86 4.80
C LEU A 438 -27.04 -9.41 4.98
N ARG A 439 -26.23 -10.16 5.71
CA ARG A 439 -24.80 -9.84 5.89
C ARG A 439 -23.98 -10.00 4.62
N TYR A 440 -24.26 -11.03 3.82
CA TYR A 440 -23.66 -11.18 2.49
C TYR A 440 -24.07 -10.01 1.59
N THR A 441 -25.35 -9.64 1.54
CA THR A 441 -25.82 -8.52 0.70
C THR A 441 -25.24 -7.20 1.16
N LEU A 442 -25.19 -6.93 2.47
CA LEU A 442 -24.58 -5.71 3.01
C LEU A 442 -23.07 -5.65 2.72
N GLY A 443 -22.37 -6.78 2.82
CA GLY A 443 -20.95 -6.88 2.44
C GLY A 443 -20.72 -6.63 0.96
N CYS A 444 -21.55 -7.22 0.09
CA CYS A 444 -21.51 -6.98 -1.35
C CYS A 444 -21.77 -5.49 -1.66
N VAL A 445 -22.83 -4.91 -1.12
CA VAL A 445 -23.15 -3.48 -1.33
C VAL A 445 -22.00 -2.60 -0.88
N LEU A 446 -21.45 -2.84 0.33
CA LEU A 446 -20.32 -2.06 0.83
C LEU A 446 -19.06 -2.19 -0.06
N THR A 447 -18.77 -3.40 -0.53
CA THR A 447 -17.63 -3.65 -1.44
C THR A 447 -17.82 -2.96 -2.79
N VAL A 448 -19.00 -3.12 -3.39
CA VAL A 448 -19.33 -2.52 -4.69
C VAL A 448 -19.30 -0.99 -4.58
N SER A 449 -19.92 -0.41 -3.55
CA SER A 449 -19.89 1.03 -3.33
C SER A 449 -18.47 1.56 -3.16
N PHE A 450 -17.59 0.84 -2.46
CA PHE A 450 -16.19 1.25 -2.30
C PHE A 450 -15.41 1.19 -3.62
N VAL A 451 -15.54 0.08 -4.36
CA VAL A 451 -14.89 -0.11 -5.67
C VAL A 451 -15.36 0.95 -6.66
N VAL A 452 -16.67 1.19 -6.75
CA VAL A 452 -17.24 2.23 -7.62
C VAL A 452 -16.71 3.60 -7.21
N PHE A 453 -16.71 3.94 -5.92
CA PHE A 453 -16.20 5.24 -5.47
C PHE A 453 -14.72 5.44 -5.81
N LEU A 454 -13.87 4.43 -5.57
CA LEU A 454 -12.43 4.48 -5.87
C LEU A 454 -12.16 4.69 -7.36
N TYR A 455 -12.68 3.80 -8.21
CA TYR A 455 -12.38 3.84 -9.65
C TYR A 455 -13.09 5.00 -10.34
N LEU A 456 -14.30 5.39 -9.91
CA LEU A 456 -14.97 6.57 -10.44
C LEU A 456 -14.21 7.85 -10.08
N SER A 457 -13.65 7.96 -8.87
CA SER A 457 -12.84 9.13 -8.48
C SER A 457 -11.60 9.27 -9.37
N LYS A 458 -10.88 8.16 -9.64
CA LYS A 458 -9.74 8.17 -10.57
C LYS A 458 -10.17 8.49 -12.01
N PHE A 459 -11.26 7.89 -12.48
CA PHE A 459 -11.79 8.13 -13.82
C PHE A 459 -12.11 9.61 -14.01
N LEU A 460 -12.85 10.23 -13.07
CA LEU A 460 -13.17 11.66 -13.12
C LEU A 460 -11.91 12.54 -13.05
N GLN A 461 -10.93 12.20 -12.21
CA GLN A 461 -9.65 12.92 -12.15
C GLN A 461 -8.95 12.95 -13.51
N LEU A 462 -8.85 11.81 -14.19
CA LEU A 462 -8.16 11.72 -15.49
C LEU A 462 -8.90 12.46 -16.60
N MET A 463 -10.23 12.35 -16.62
CA MET A 463 -11.05 13.06 -17.60
C MET A 463 -10.97 14.58 -17.43
N ILE A 464 -10.99 15.08 -16.19
CA ILE A 464 -10.89 16.51 -15.89
C ILE A 464 -9.48 17.04 -16.15
N SER A 465 -8.44 16.32 -15.73
CA SER A 465 -7.04 16.76 -15.88
C SER A 465 -6.56 16.79 -17.34
N HIS A 466 -7.06 15.89 -18.18
CA HIS A 466 -6.64 15.78 -19.57
C HIS A 466 -7.63 16.36 -20.58
N GLU A 467 -8.81 16.81 -20.15
CA GLU A 467 -9.87 17.39 -21.01
C GLU A 467 -10.28 16.44 -22.15
N VAL A 468 -10.51 15.16 -21.81
CA VAL A 468 -10.85 14.13 -22.79
C VAL A 468 -12.23 14.36 -23.37
N LYS A 469 -12.37 14.29 -24.71
CA LYS A 469 -13.66 14.42 -25.39
C LYS A 469 -14.53 13.18 -25.18
N THR A 470 -15.84 13.37 -25.07
CA THR A 470 -16.80 12.27 -24.85
C THR A 470 -16.93 11.33 -26.06
N GLU A 471 -16.62 11.81 -27.27
CA GLU A 471 -16.68 11.03 -28.51
C GLU A 471 -15.69 9.85 -28.51
N VAL A 472 -14.60 9.96 -27.75
CA VAL A 472 -13.54 8.93 -27.67
C VAL A 472 -14.05 7.59 -27.15
N PHE A 473 -15.11 7.58 -26.32
CA PHE A 473 -15.66 6.35 -25.78
C PHE A 473 -16.39 5.49 -26.82
N GLU A 474 -16.82 6.09 -27.93
CA GLU A 474 -17.47 5.39 -29.04
C GLU A 474 -16.45 4.82 -30.03
N TYR A 475 -15.22 5.32 -30.02
CA TYR A 475 -14.18 4.85 -30.92
C TYR A 475 -13.82 3.38 -30.67
N PRO A 476 -13.48 2.62 -31.73
CA PRO A 476 -13.00 1.26 -31.61
C PRO A 476 -11.73 1.14 -30.76
N VAL A 477 -11.63 0.07 -29.95
CA VAL A 477 -10.52 -0.18 -29.02
C VAL A 477 -9.17 -0.32 -29.72
N ASN A 478 -9.15 -0.85 -30.94
CA ASN A 478 -7.93 -0.95 -31.77
C ASN A 478 -7.32 0.43 -32.10
N SER A 479 -8.03 1.52 -31.85
CA SER A 479 -7.44 2.86 -31.92
C SER A 479 -6.29 3.03 -30.92
N ILE A 480 -6.26 2.27 -29.82
CA ILE A 480 -5.18 2.29 -28.82
C ILE A 480 -4.15 1.17 -29.12
N PRO A 481 -2.85 1.46 -29.31
CA PRO A 481 -1.87 0.49 -29.83
C PRO A 481 -1.71 -0.77 -29.00
N HIS A 482 -1.63 -0.67 -27.66
CA HIS A 482 -1.47 -1.85 -26.80
C HIS A 482 -2.72 -2.75 -26.71
N LEU A 483 -3.84 -2.32 -27.31
CA LEU A 483 -5.10 -3.05 -27.33
C LEU A 483 -5.47 -3.54 -28.73
N GLU A 484 -4.55 -3.44 -29.71
CA GLU A 484 -4.74 -3.91 -31.08
C GLU A 484 -5.29 -5.35 -31.14
N ALA A 485 -4.80 -6.23 -30.26
CA ALA A 485 -5.20 -7.64 -30.18
C ALA A 485 -6.70 -7.87 -29.87
N LEU A 486 -7.43 -6.87 -29.39
CA LEU A 486 -8.87 -6.93 -29.12
C LEU A 486 -9.73 -6.63 -30.36
N GLY A 487 -9.13 -6.06 -31.41
CA GLY A 487 -9.78 -5.74 -32.68
C GLY A 487 -10.79 -4.58 -32.60
N ALA A 488 -11.49 -4.33 -33.71
CA ALA A 488 -12.45 -3.21 -33.85
C ALA A 488 -13.86 -3.50 -33.30
N GLY A 489 -14.14 -4.71 -32.84
CA GLY A 489 -15.50 -5.14 -32.43
C GLY A 489 -16.00 -4.58 -31.10
N MET A 490 -15.14 -3.90 -30.34
CA MET A 490 -15.46 -3.32 -29.03
C MET A 490 -15.08 -1.84 -29.03
N SER A 491 -15.91 -0.99 -28.42
CA SER A 491 -15.59 0.43 -28.22
C SER A 491 -14.73 0.64 -26.96
N VAL A 492 -13.98 1.75 -26.92
CA VAL A 492 -13.15 2.12 -25.77
C VAL A 492 -13.98 2.17 -24.47
N GLY A 493 -15.20 2.72 -24.53
CA GLY A 493 -16.14 2.70 -23.41
C GLY A 493 -16.55 1.29 -22.98
N GLY A 494 -16.80 0.39 -23.94
CA GLY A 494 -17.11 -1.02 -23.68
C GLY A 494 -15.96 -1.72 -22.95
N TYR A 495 -14.72 -1.47 -23.34
CA TYR A 495 -13.54 -2.02 -22.69
C TYR A 495 -13.43 -1.58 -21.21
N TYR A 496 -13.65 -0.29 -20.92
CA TYR A 496 -13.65 0.20 -19.54
C TYR A 496 -14.70 -0.48 -18.66
N VAL A 497 -15.90 -0.69 -19.20
CA VAL A 497 -16.97 -1.43 -18.49
C VAL A 497 -16.51 -2.86 -18.16
N VAL A 498 -15.89 -3.55 -19.12
CA VAL A 498 -15.38 -4.92 -18.93
C VAL A 498 -14.31 -4.98 -17.84
N ILE A 499 -13.32 -4.08 -17.88
CA ILE A 499 -12.25 -4.03 -16.86
C ILE A 499 -12.83 -3.77 -15.47
N HIS A 500 -13.70 -2.77 -15.32
CA HIS A 500 -14.28 -2.45 -14.03
C HIS A 500 -15.20 -3.56 -13.51
N LEU A 501 -15.90 -4.27 -14.39
CA LEU A 501 -16.68 -5.45 -14.04
C LEU A 501 -15.77 -6.59 -13.54
N LEU A 502 -14.64 -6.84 -14.21
CA LEU A 502 -13.66 -7.83 -13.76
C LEU A 502 -13.11 -7.47 -12.37
N ARG A 503 -12.76 -6.21 -12.15
CA ARG A 503 -12.27 -5.70 -10.85
C ARG A 503 -13.33 -5.84 -9.75
N LEU A 504 -14.60 -5.60 -10.07
CA LEU A 504 -15.71 -5.79 -9.15
C LEU A 504 -15.90 -7.27 -8.80
N VAL A 505 -15.81 -8.17 -9.79
CA VAL A 505 -15.84 -9.63 -9.55
C VAL A 505 -14.68 -10.02 -8.63
N ALA A 506 -13.45 -9.56 -8.90
CA ALA A 506 -12.29 -9.82 -8.07
C ALA A 506 -12.49 -9.35 -6.61
N ALA A 507 -13.03 -8.15 -6.42
CA ALA A 507 -13.32 -7.61 -5.09
C ALA A 507 -14.39 -8.40 -4.32
N VAL A 508 -15.47 -8.81 -5.00
CA VAL A 508 -16.51 -9.66 -4.41
C VAL A 508 -15.94 -11.03 -4.04
N MET A 509 -15.12 -11.61 -4.91
CA MET A 509 -14.43 -12.87 -4.65
C MET A 509 -13.47 -12.76 -3.45
N GLY A 510 -12.72 -11.65 -3.34
CA GLY A 510 -11.89 -11.32 -2.17
C GLY A 510 -12.70 -11.17 -0.87
N MET A 511 -13.88 -10.55 -0.93
CA MET A 511 -14.80 -10.48 0.21
C MET A 511 -15.29 -11.87 0.65
N LEU A 512 -15.68 -12.72 -0.31
CA LEU A 512 -16.11 -14.09 -0.02
C LEU A 512 -14.98 -14.90 0.64
N LEU A 513 -13.74 -14.75 0.15
CA LEU A 513 -12.55 -15.36 0.73
C LEU A 513 -12.36 -14.96 2.19
N ILE A 514 -12.42 -13.66 2.52
CA ILE A 514 -12.28 -13.19 3.90
C ILE A 514 -13.41 -13.71 4.79
N TYR A 515 -14.64 -13.82 4.28
CA TYR A 515 -15.74 -14.42 5.04
C TYR A 515 -15.51 -15.90 5.34
N ARG A 516 -14.87 -16.65 4.43
CA ARG A 516 -14.46 -18.03 4.68
C ARG A 516 -13.35 -18.10 5.73
N LEU A 517 -12.31 -17.29 5.59
CA LEU A 517 -11.22 -17.17 6.58
C LEU A 517 -11.78 -16.79 7.97
N SER A 518 -12.75 -15.87 8.04
CA SER A 518 -13.42 -15.47 9.29
C SER A 518 -14.07 -16.66 9.99
N ARG A 519 -14.65 -17.60 9.24
CA ARG A 519 -15.29 -18.81 9.79
C ARG A 519 -14.28 -19.82 10.31
N TRP A 520 -13.13 -19.92 9.65
CA TRP A 520 -12.06 -20.83 10.04
C TRP A 520 -11.31 -20.32 11.28
N ILE A 521 -10.88 -19.07 11.25
CA ILE A 521 -10.03 -18.43 12.27
C ILE A 521 -10.83 -17.98 13.50
N LYS A 522 -12.06 -17.49 13.31
CA LYS A 522 -13.00 -17.05 14.36
C LYS A 522 -12.52 -15.89 15.24
N SER A 523 -11.43 -15.21 14.89
CA SER A 523 -11.00 -13.95 15.53
C SER A 523 -10.84 -12.88 14.45
N PRO A 524 -11.36 -11.66 14.67
CA PRO A 524 -11.30 -10.59 13.68
C PRO A 524 -9.86 -10.17 13.41
N SER A 525 -9.02 -9.95 14.44
CA SER A 525 -7.62 -9.56 14.25
C SER A 525 -6.82 -10.59 13.45
N TYR A 526 -6.93 -11.88 13.79
CA TYR A 526 -6.21 -12.93 13.06
C TYR A 526 -6.74 -13.11 11.63
N THR A 527 -8.03 -12.85 11.40
CA THR A 527 -8.59 -12.87 10.04
C THR A 527 -8.04 -11.70 9.21
N MET A 528 -7.84 -10.52 9.81
CA MET A 528 -7.18 -9.40 9.14
C MET A 528 -5.77 -9.79 8.71
N PHE A 529 -4.96 -10.39 9.58
CA PHE A 529 -3.61 -10.86 9.21
C PHE A 529 -3.61 -11.90 8.10
N ALA A 530 -4.47 -12.91 8.21
CA ALA A 530 -4.60 -13.91 7.16
C ALA A 530 -5.02 -13.26 5.83
N GLY A 531 -5.89 -12.25 5.88
CA GLY A 531 -6.26 -11.44 4.73
C GLY A 531 -5.07 -10.67 4.12
N ILE A 532 -4.21 -10.04 4.93
CA ILE A 532 -2.97 -9.40 4.47
C ILE A 532 -2.09 -10.43 3.77
N ILE A 533 -1.83 -11.59 4.39
CA ILE A 533 -0.96 -12.61 3.80
C ILE A 533 -1.54 -13.16 2.50
N VAL A 534 -2.83 -13.46 2.45
CA VAL A 534 -3.44 -14.11 1.28
C VAL A 534 -3.68 -13.12 0.12
N LEU A 535 -4.02 -11.86 0.41
CA LEU A 535 -4.33 -10.85 -0.62
C LEU A 535 -3.15 -9.93 -0.95
N MET A 536 -2.39 -9.44 0.05
CA MET A 536 -1.30 -8.47 -0.16
C MET A 536 0.05 -9.11 -0.48
N PHE A 537 0.39 -10.26 0.13
CA PHE A 537 1.73 -10.85 -0.10
C PHE A 537 2.00 -11.19 -1.58
N PRO A 538 1.05 -11.79 -2.33
CA PRO A 538 1.28 -12.10 -3.73
C PRO A 538 1.47 -10.85 -4.60
N LEU A 539 0.81 -9.76 -4.21
CA LEU A 539 0.93 -8.46 -4.85
C LEU A 539 2.35 -7.90 -4.71
N LEU A 540 2.99 -8.06 -3.54
CA LEU A 540 4.39 -7.70 -3.33
C LEU A 540 5.33 -8.56 -4.17
N VAL A 541 5.07 -9.87 -4.27
CA VAL A 541 5.86 -10.77 -5.12
C VAL A 541 5.75 -10.40 -6.60
N ALA A 542 4.58 -9.93 -7.03
CA ALA A 542 4.33 -9.46 -8.39
C ALA A 542 5.13 -8.20 -8.76
N LEU A 543 5.46 -7.33 -7.80
CA LEU A 543 6.33 -6.17 -8.07
C LEU A 543 7.77 -6.59 -8.44
N TYR A 544 8.26 -7.68 -7.85
CA TYR A 544 9.65 -8.11 -8.01
C TYR A 544 9.85 -9.26 -9.01
N SER A 545 8.79 -9.97 -9.38
CA SER A 545 8.87 -11.10 -10.30
C SER A 545 7.79 -11.04 -11.40
N ARG A 546 8.23 -11.05 -12.66
CA ARG A 546 7.38 -11.18 -13.86
C ARG A 546 7.15 -12.65 -14.29
N GLY A 547 7.37 -13.62 -13.39
CA GLY A 547 7.32 -15.06 -13.69
C GLY A 547 5.94 -15.71 -13.48
N LEU A 548 5.82 -17.04 -13.54
CA LEU A 548 4.55 -17.78 -13.44
C LEU A 548 3.71 -17.49 -12.17
N ILE A 549 4.35 -17.04 -11.09
CA ILE A 549 3.70 -16.60 -9.84
C ILE A 549 2.86 -15.33 -10.08
N TYR A 550 3.31 -14.45 -10.99
CA TYR A 550 2.61 -13.26 -11.46
C TYR A 550 1.25 -13.61 -12.09
N ALA A 551 1.25 -14.66 -12.92
CA ALA A 551 0.07 -15.16 -13.63
C ALA A 551 -0.90 -15.96 -12.74
N ALA A 552 -0.39 -16.62 -11.69
CA ALA A 552 -1.17 -17.55 -10.88
C ALA A 552 -2.02 -16.89 -9.77
N TYR A 553 -1.74 -15.64 -9.40
CA TYR A 553 -2.39 -14.98 -8.27
C TYR A 553 -3.52 -14.01 -8.67
N PRO A 554 -4.47 -13.73 -7.75
CA PRO A 554 -5.62 -12.85 -7.98
C PRO A 554 -5.28 -11.43 -8.41
N HIS A 555 -4.01 -11.00 -8.26
CA HIS A 555 -3.57 -9.67 -8.61
C HIS A 555 -3.91 -9.32 -10.07
N SER A 556 -3.76 -10.25 -11.01
CA SER A 556 -4.13 -10.03 -12.42
C SER A 556 -5.60 -9.60 -12.57
N MET A 557 -6.51 -10.16 -11.76
CA MET A 557 -7.93 -9.79 -11.77
C MET A 557 -8.22 -8.45 -11.07
N PHE A 558 -7.42 -8.07 -10.06
CA PHE A 558 -7.52 -6.75 -9.43
C PHE A 558 -6.92 -5.63 -10.31
N ALA A 559 -5.87 -5.94 -11.08
CA ALA A 559 -5.27 -5.04 -12.07
C ALA A 559 -6.12 -4.95 -13.36
N GLY A 560 -6.87 -6.00 -13.71
CA GLY A 560 -7.86 -5.99 -14.80
C GLY A 560 -7.24 -6.09 -16.19
N ASN A 561 -6.42 -5.13 -16.57
CA ASN A 561 -5.81 -5.01 -17.90
C ASN A 561 -4.87 -6.18 -18.22
N LEU A 562 -4.06 -6.54 -17.22
CA LEU A 562 -3.09 -7.61 -17.33
C LEU A 562 -3.71 -8.99 -17.57
N PHE A 563 -4.91 -9.19 -17.02
CA PHE A 563 -5.69 -10.40 -17.24
C PHE A 563 -6.18 -10.50 -18.68
N ILE A 564 -6.54 -9.38 -19.32
CA ILE A 564 -7.10 -9.39 -20.67
C ILE A 564 -5.99 -9.57 -21.74
N GLN A 565 -4.82 -8.97 -21.50
CA GLN A 565 -3.68 -9.07 -22.42
C GLN A 565 -2.97 -10.43 -22.34
N GLU A 566 -2.77 -10.98 -21.13
CA GLU A 566 -2.11 -12.29 -20.96
C GLU A 566 -3.12 -13.44 -20.83
N ARG A 567 -3.51 -14.04 -21.97
CA ARG A 567 -4.48 -15.15 -22.03
C ARG A 567 -4.13 -16.33 -21.11
N ILE A 568 -2.85 -16.61 -20.90
CA ILE A 568 -2.37 -17.69 -20.01
C ILE A 568 -2.58 -17.31 -18.55
N ALA A 569 -2.25 -16.07 -18.16
CA ALA A 569 -2.47 -15.57 -16.81
C ALA A 569 -3.96 -15.54 -16.44
N ALA A 570 -4.83 -15.24 -17.41
CA ALA A 570 -6.26 -15.29 -17.18
C ALA A 570 -6.78 -16.70 -16.84
N ILE A 571 -6.38 -17.69 -17.63
CA ILE A 571 -6.79 -19.09 -17.44
C ILE A 571 -6.24 -19.62 -16.11
N VAL A 572 -4.95 -19.40 -15.84
CA VAL A 572 -4.32 -19.87 -14.59
C VAL A 572 -4.94 -19.18 -13.37
N GLY A 573 -5.20 -17.87 -13.43
CA GLY A 573 -5.81 -17.11 -12.34
C GLY A 573 -7.24 -17.58 -12.02
N VAL A 574 -8.09 -17.78 -13.04
CA VAL A 574 -9.45 -18.30 -12.83
C VAL A 574 -9.41 -19.73 -12.30
N VAL A 575 -8.56 -20.60 -12.85
CA VAL A 575 -8.40 -21.98 -12.39
C VAL A 575 -7.89 -22.02 -10.96
N ALA A 576 -6.95 -21.15 -10.58
CA ALA A 576 -6.44 -21.05 -9.21
C ALA A 576 -7.56 -20.63 -8.23
N TRP A 577 -8.40 -19.65 -8.58
CA TRP A 577 -9.57 -19.28 -7.78
C TRP A 577 -10.57 -20.42 -7.66
N VAL A 578 -10.90 -21.07 -8.77
CA VAL A 578 -11.86 -22.20 -8.76
C VAL A 578 -11.32 -23.35 -7.92
N LEU A 579 -10.06 -23.77 -8.13
CA LEU A 579 -9.42 -24.82 -7.36
C LEU A 579 -9.33 -24.46 -5.88
N PHE A 580 -8.98 -23.22 -5.54
CA PHE A 580 -8.93 -22.78 -4.15
C PHE A 580 -10.31 -22.91 -3.49
N PHE A 581 -11.38 -22.41 -4.13
CA PHE A 581 -12.74 -22.49 -3.59
C PHE A 581 -13.29 -23.93 -3.53
N VAL A 582 -12.90 -24.78 -4.49
CA VAL A 582 -13.28 -26.20 -4.54
C VAL A 582 -12.55 -27.00 -3.46
N LEU A 583 -11.22 -26.88 -3.36
CA LEU A 583 -10.39 -27.56 -2.35
C LEU A 583 -10.80 -27.14 -0.93
N GLU A 584 -11.07 -25.86 -0.70
CA GLU A 584 -11.61 -25.36 0.57
C GLU A 584 -13.05 -25.84 0.83
N GLY A 585 -13.91 -25.89 -0.18
CA GLY A 585 -15.26 -26.42 -0.09
C GLY A 585 -15.27 -27.88 0.37
N ILE A 586 -14.33 -28.68 -0.17
CA ILE A 586 -14.08 -30.07 0.22
C ILE A 586 -13.55 -30.13 1.66
N ALA A 587 -12.55 -29.31 2.02
CA ALA A 587 -12.01 -29.24 3.38
C ALA A 587 -13.08 -28.92 4.43
N MET A 588 -13.99 -27.98 4.12
CA MET A 588 -15.12 -27.62 4.98
C MET A 588 -16.17 -28.72 5.08
N ALA A 589 -16.42 -29.47 4.00
CA ALA A 589 -17.30 -30.64 4.04
C ALA A 589 -16.71 -31.77 4.90
N VAL A 590 -15.38 -31.96 4.85
CA VAL A 590 -14.65 -32.97 5.64
C VAL A 590 -14.60 -32.58 7.13
N ILE A 591 -14.29 -31.32 7.45
CA ILE A 591 -14.24 -30.81 8.83
C ILE A 591 -15.65 -30.73 9.45
N GLY A 592 -16.66 -30.39 8.64
CA GLY A 592 -18.07 -30.38 9.05
C GLY A 592 -18.63 -31.75 9.40
N ARG A 593 -18.11 -32.83 8.81
CA ARG A 593 -18.47 -34.21 9.18
C ARG A 593 -17.82 -34.68 10.47
N ARG A 594 -16.64 -34.16 10.86
CA ARG A 594 -15.95 -34.50 12.13
C ARG A 594 -16.56 -33.87 13.39
N LYS A 595 -17.55 -32.97 13.26
CA LYS A 595 -18.21 -32.28 14.39
C LYS A 595 -19.71 -32.56 14.52
N ARG A 596 -20.23 -33.55 13.78
CA ARG A 596 -21.56 -34.11 14.04
C ARG A 596 -21.44 -35.33 14.93
#